data_AF-A0A0F9LPX0-F1
#
_entry.id   AF-A0A0F9LPX0-F1
#
_cell.length_a   1.000
_cell.length_b   1.000
_cell.length_c   1.000
_cell.angle_alpha   90.00
_cell.angle_beta   90.00
_cell.angle_gamma   90.00
#
_symmetry.space_group_name_H-M   'P 1'
#
loop_
_entity.id
_entity.type
_entity.pdbx_description
1 polymer ?
#
loop_
_entity_poly.entity_id
_entity_poly.type
_entity_poly.pdbx_seq_one_letter_code
_entity_poly.pdbx_strand_id
1 'polypeptide(L)'
;MYFTYNYEKSILFIIMSKDNKGMNEKEDPAKQFLTTIRIYYENKFGNISNEKFANEINITKGIFDRYMYRDSPIFDSLKGSALEKIVRNIFDKISAGTSWIDETVIIDILSKYIEDEKNYIQENNLKRTPIDNQILELINRKYKEEDTCYSTLDFIKDLLYELNIHHYELSIFFGKDERYLDDIKQRIRKQNHQKSNPNFKFSLENLKILENNLINKYGEQACAAIYFIEQYRTMNEDLKEYSGQQYHFHHPNLNGHYFQIIDTKEKAYWLGFLCADGYISKTRYGRLGIGLSVKDKIHLIKFCKAIGMEPSNVKEKDEILNYKGKLVKYRIVYIDFWCKPMYEELIEQDFKSFPKLISYDLYLSWLLGLYDGDGFQGKTMVCSEHKEILEQIKTSFNIKYEVREYYFNGESYIRNYGDITEIVDYNTKVNSSLRFLYILTLGARLFNKLMRNFNNSLERKRNTFSELNESLEKLIEEVVSEDILQELINNNQKNELIEKLSTTEYALDKLIDDWNLKRDWNVK
;
A
#
# COMPACT_ATOMS: atom_id res chain seq x y z
N MET A 1 -34.30 -2.87 -39.05
CA MET A 1 -33.23 -2.88 -38.02
C MET A 1 -33.64 -2.19 -36.72
N TYR A 2 -34.17 -0.96 -36.72
CA TYR A 2 -34.62 -0.29 -35.47
C TYR A 2 -35.84 -0.92 -34.77
N PHE A 3 -36.78 -1.53 -35.52
CA PHE A 3 -37.95 -2.20 -34.94
C PHE A 3 -37.62 -3.57 -34.30
N THR A 4 -36.64 -4.30 -34.85
CA THR A 4 -36.16 -5.58 -34.30
C THR A 4 -35.35 -5.37 -33.02
N TYR A 5 -34.56 -4.30 -32.94
CA TYR A 5 -33.74 -3.96 -31.77
C TYR A 5 -34.58 -3.64 -30.51
N ASN A 6 -35.66 -2.86 -30.67
CA ASN A 6 -36.58 -2.56 -29.55
C ASN A 6 -37.41 -3.80 -29.13
N TYR A 7 -37.71 -4.72 -30.05
CA TYR A 7 -38.43 -5.95 -29.75
C TYR A 7 -37.56 -6.94 -28.94
N GLU A 8 -36.28 -7.07 -29.27
CA GLU A 8 -35.33 -7.92 -28.57
C GLU A 8 -35.03 -7.42 -27.14
N LYS A 9 -34.88 -6.10 -26.93
CA LYS A 9 -34.78 -5.53 -25.57
C LYS A 9 -36.07 -5.66 -24.76
N SER A 10 -37.24 -5.56 -25.41
CA SER A 10 -38.54 -5.77 -24.74
C SER A 10 -38.74 -7.22 -24.32
N ILE A 11 -38.28 -8.19 -25.13
CA ILE A 11 -38.27 -9.61 -24.77
C ILE A 11 -37.31 -9.85 -23.60
N LEU A 12 -36.11 -9.26 -23.63
CA LEU A 12 -35.16 -9.38 -22.52
C LEU A 12 -35.72 -8.77 -21.23
N PHE A 13 -36.33 -7.59 -21.31
CA PHE A 13 -37.03 -6.98 -20.18
C PHE A 13 -38.15 -7.89 -19.67
N ILE A 14 -38.97 -8.49 -20.53
CA ILE A 14 -40.04 -9.44 -20.14
C ILE A 14 -39.47 -10.74 -19.55
N ILE A 15 -38.33 -11.24 -20.05
CA ILE A 15 -37.64 -12.42 -19.51
C ILE A 15 -37.02 -12.11 -18.14
N MET A 16 -36.50 -10.90 -17.95
CA MET A 16 -35.91 -10.45 -16.70
C MET A 16 -36.94 -9.91 -15.68
N SER A 17 -38.12 -9.48 -16.13
CA SER A 17 -39.18 -8.85 -15.32
C SER A 17 -40.39 -9.75 -15.06
N LYS A 18 -40.52 -10.91 -15.73
CA LYS A 18 -41.49 -11.92 -15.31
C LYS A 18 -41.00 -12.55 -14.02
N ASP A 19 -41.50 -11.99 -12.92
CA ASP A 19 -41.49 -12.52 -11.56
C ASP A 19 -41.36 -14.04 -11.48
N ASN A 20 -40.36 -14.51 -10.73
CA ASN A 20 -40.54 -15.01 -9.35
C ASN A 20 -41.75 -15.93 -9.03
N LYS A 21 -42.40 -16.53 -10.02
CA LYS A 21 -43.53 -17.47 -9.81
C LYS A 21 -43.22 -18.91 -10.19
N GLY A 22 -41.96 -19.24 -10.48
CA GLY A 22 -41.55 -20.62 -10.76
C GLY A 22 -40.06 -20.93 -10.63
N MET A 23 -39.18 -19.93 -10.57
CA MET A 23 -37.76 -20.14 -10.28
C MET A 23 -37.51 -19.78 -8.81
N ASN A 24 -36.95 -20.71 -8.05
CA ASN A 24 -36.62 -20.49 -6.64
C ASN A 24 -35.48 -19.48 -6.57
N GLU A 25 -35.56 -18.48 -5.68
CA GLU A 25 -34.49 -17.51 -5.35
C GLU A 25 -33.19 -18.18 -4.80
N LYS A 26 -33.10 -19.52 -4.83
CA LYS A 26 -31.93 -20.34 -4.45
C LYS A 26 -31.33 -21.13 -5.61
N GLU A 27 -31.75 -20.88 -6.85
CA GLU A 27 -31.35 -21.67 -8.02
C GLU A 27 -29.97 -21.25 -8.56
N ASP A 28 -29.15 -22.22 -8.94
CA ASP A 28 -27.76 -22.03 -9.43
C ASP A 28 -27.70 -21.03 -10.62
N PRO A 29 -26.88 -19.97 -10.55
CA PRO A 29 -26.72 -18.97 -11.62
C PRO A 29 -26.45 -19.57 -13.02
N ALA A 30 -25.71 -20.68 -13.11
CA ALA A 30 -25.44 -21.33 -14.40
C ALA A 30 -26.70 -21.96 -15.01
N LYS A 31 -27.61 -22.45 -14.16
CA LYS A 31 -28.91 -22.97 -14.58
C LYS A 31 -29.83 -21.84 -15.04
N GLN A 32 -29.79 -20.69 -14.36
CA GLN A 32 -30.52 -19.49 -14.76
C GLN A 32 -30.03 -18.94 -16.10
N PHE A 33 -28.72 -18.91 -16.32
CA PHE A 33 -28.10 -18.52 -17.59
C PHE A 33 -28.57 -19.40 -18.76
N LEU A 34 -28.48 -20.73 -18.62
CA LEU A 34 -28.92 -21.66 -19.66
C LEU A 34 -30.42 -21.58 -19.93
N THR A 35 -31.23 -21.38 -18.89
CA THR A 35 -32.67 -21.20 -19.00
C THR A 35 -33.01 -19.90 -19.76
N THR A 36 -32.32 -18.81 -19.44
CA THR A 36 -32.48 -17.51 -20.10
C THR A 36 -32.15 -17.59 -21.59
N ILE A 37 -31.00 -18.20 -21.93
CA ILE A 37 -30.56 -18.42 -23.30
C ILE A 37 -31.56 -19.29 -24.08
N ARG A 38 -32.13 -20.32 -23.43
CA ARG A 38 -33.15 -21.18 -24.03
C ARG A 38 -34.45 -20.45 -24.30
N ILE A 39 -34.95 -19.69 -23.32
CA ILE A 39 -36.19 -18.91 -23.48
C ILE A 39 -36.03 -17.91 -24.62
N TYR A 40 -34.87 -17.26 -24.73
CA TYR A 40 -34.59 -16.36 -25.84
C TYR A 40 -34.66 -17.09 -27.19
N TYR A 41 -34.04 -18.27 -27.29
CA TYR A 41 -34.11 -19.11 -28.50
C TYR A 41 -35.55 -19.50 -28.85
N GLU A 42 -36.31 -20.02 -27.87
CA GLU A 42 -37.67 -20.51 -28.06
C GLU A 42 -38.64 -19.39 -28.44
N ASN A 43 -38.42 -18.17 -27.94
CA ASN A 43 -39.20 -17.00 -28.35
C ASN A 43 -38.94 -16.62 -29.82
N LYS A 44 -37.73 -16.86 -30.34
CA LYS A 44 -37.33 -16.47 -31.70
C LYS A 44 -37.68 -17.54 -32.75
N PHE A 45 -37.60 -18.83 -32.39
CA PHE A 45 -37.75 -19.95 -33.33
C PHE A 45 -38.84 -20.97 -32.95
N GLY A 46 -39.53 -20.75 -31.84
CA GLY A 46 -40.50 -21.70 -31.29
C GLY A 46 -39.86 -22.82 -30.46
N ASN A 47 -40.70 -23.68 -29.89
CA ASN A 47 -40.28 -24.75 -28.98
C ASN A 47 -39.22 -25.66 -29.60
N ILE A 48 -38.16 -25.92 -28.85
CA ILE A 48 -37.05 -26.77 -29.27
C ILE A 48 -36.88 -27.95 -28.31
N SER A 49 -36.52 -29.12 -28.85
CA SER A 49 -36.18 -30.26 -28.00
C SER A 49 -34.84 -30.03 -27.31
N ASN A 50 -34.66 -30.57 -26.10
CA ASN A 50 -33.40 -30.48 -25.35
C ASN A 50 -32.18 -30.93 -26.18
N GLU A 51 -32.38 -31.93 -27.05
CA GLU A 51 -31.33 -32.45 -27.93
C GLU A 51 -30.92 -31.44 -29.00
N LYS A 52 -31.89 -30.81 -29.66
CA LYS A 52 -31.62 -29.79 -30.68
C LYS A 52 -31.01 -28.53 -30.05
N PHE A 53 -31.52 -28.11 -28.89
CA PHE A 53 -31.00 -26.94 -28.20
C PHE A 53 -29.58 -27.16 -27.68
N ALA A 54 -29.30 -28.32 -27.09
CA ALA A 54 -27.95 -28.68 -26.65
C ALA A 54 -26.94 -28.61 -27.81
N ASN A 55 -27.31 -29.08 -29.00
CA ASN A 55 -26.48 -28.97 -30.19
C ASN A 55 -26.28 -27.51 -30.63
N GLU A 56 -27.27 -26.62 -30.46
CA GLU A 56 -27.14 -25.20 -30.81
C GLU A 56 -26.11 -24.46 -29.95
N ILE A 57 -26.03 -24.80 -28.66
CA ILE A 57 -25.02 -24.28 -27.73
C ILE A 57 -23.78 -25.18 -27.62
N ASN A 58 -23.65 -26.16 -28.54
CA ASN A 58 -22.51 -27.06 -28.70
C ASN A 58 -22.14 -27.87 -27.45
N ILE A 59 -23.16 -28.45 -26.79
CA ILE A 59 -23.00 -29.44 -25.72
C ILE A 59 -23.84 -30.68 -26.02
N THR A 60 -23.49 -31.81 -25.40
CA THR A 60 -24.30 -33.03 -25.56
C THR A 60 -25.61 -32.92 -24.78
N LYS A 61 -26.69 -33.50 -25.31
CA LYS A 61 -27.99 -33.60 -24.61
C LYS A 61 -27.85 -34.14 -23.19
N GLY A 62 -27.00 -35.16 -22.97
CA GLY A 62 -26.77 -35.73 -21.65
C GLY A 62 -26.06 -34.78 -20.68
N ILE A 63 -25.28 -33.81 -21.17
CA ILE A 63 -24.72 -32.72 -20.36
C ILE A 63 -25.83 -31.70 -20.03
N PHE A 64 -26.60 -31.27 -21.04
CA PHE A 64 -27.71 -30.34 -20.86
C PHE A 64 -28.81 -30.86 -19.90
N ASP A 65 -29.28 -32.09 -20.08
CA ASP A 65 -30.32 -32.70 -19.23
C ASP A 65 -29.85 -32.87 -17.78
N ARG A 66 -28.55 -33.13 -17.57
CA ARG A 66 -27.98 -33.19 -16.22
C ARG A 66 -28.03 -31.84 -15.50
N TYR A 67 -27.91 -30.73 -16.22
CA TYR A 67 -27.97 -29.39 -15.63
C TYR A 67 -29.39 -28.90 -15.38
N MET A 68 -30.31 -29.21 -16.30
CA MET A 68 -31.69 -28.75 -16.17
C MET A 68 -32.51 -29.54 -15.14
N TYR A 69 -32.22 -30.84 -14.93
CA TYR A 69 -33.16 -31.75 -14.24
C TYR A 69 -32.60 -32.62 -13.09
N ARG A 70 -31.32 -32.51 -12.70
CA ARG A 70 -30.79 -33.26 -11.55
C ARG A 70 -30.25 -32.34 -10.46
N ASP A 71 -30.78 -32.43 -9.24
CA ASP A 71 -30.13 -31.88 -8.05
C ASP A 71 -28.97 -32.81 -7.63
N SER A 72 -27.77 -32.59 -8.18
CA SER A 72 -26.60 -33.45 -7.90
C SER A 72 -25.39 -32.68 -7.40
N PRO A 73 -24.86 -32.93 -6.20
CA PRO A 73 -23.67 -32.23 -5.66
C PRO A 73 -22.37 -32.43 -6.49
N ILE A 74 -22.43 -33.16 -7.61
CA ILE A 74 -21.43 -33.24 -8.69
C ILE A 74 -21.42 -31.96 -9.58
N PHE A 75 -22.18 -30.93 -9.19
CA PHE A 75 -22.29 -29.60 -9.82
C PHE A 75 -20.98 -28.80 -9.94
N ASP A 76 -19.83 -29.33 -9.52
CA ASP A 76 -18.51 -28.76 -9.81
C ASP A 76 -18.05 -28.96 -11.27
N SER A 77 -18.74 -29.77 -12.08
CA SER A 77 -18.27 -30.12 -13.43
C SER A 77 -18.74 -29.22 -14.58
N LEU A 78 -19.65 -28.26 -14.36
CA LEU A 78 -19.86 -27.13 -15.29
C LEU A 78 -18.90 -25.96 -15.00
N LYS A 79 -18.16 -26.02 -13.88
CA LYS A 79 -17.32 -24.92 -13.45
C LYS A 79 -16.05 -24.88 -14.30
N GLY A 80 -15.88 -23.76 -15.01
CA GLY A 80 -14.82 -23.53 -15.98
C GLY A 80 -15.21 -23.95 -17.41
N SER A 81 -14.38 -24.80 -18.00
CA SER A 81 -14.25 -25.03 -19.47
C SER A 81 -15.53 -25.32 -20.26
N ALA A 82 -16.63 -25.75 -19.64
CA ALA A 82 -17.88 -26.06 -20.34
C ALA A 82 -18.73 -24.81 -20.61
N LEU A 83 -18.90 -23.93 -19.61
CA LEU A 83 -19.55 -22.62 -19.80
C LEU A 83 -18.70 -21.75 -20.74
N GLU A 84 -17.39 -21.78 -20.55
CA GLU A 84 -16.44 -21.09 -21.43
C GLU A 84 -16.57 -21.56 -22.89
N LYS A 85 -16.71 -22.87 -23.12
CA LYS A 85 -16.96 -23.42 -24.47
C LYS A 85 -18.30 -22.97 -25.05
N ILE A 86 -19.35 -22.93 -24.24
CA ILE A 86 -20.67 -22.43 -24.67
C ILE A 86 -20.56 -20.96 -25.09
N VAL A 87 -19.96 -20.13 -24.24
CA VAL A 87 -19.78 -18.69 -24.49
C VAL A 87 -18.91 -18.46 -25.73
N ARG A 88 -17.75 -19.13 -25.82
CA ARG A 88 -16.87 -19.08 -27.00
C ARG A 88 -17.60 -19.46 -28.28
N ASN A 89 -18.35 -20.56 -28.27
CA ASN A 89 -19.08 -21.03 -29.44
C ASN A 89 -20.22 -20.07 -29.86
N ILE A 90 -20.89 -19.42 -28.90
CA ILE A 90 -21.88 -18.37 -29.21
C ILE A 90 -21.17 -17.18 -29.86
N PHE A 91 -20.05 -16.72 -29.30
CA PHE A 91 -19.25 -15.63 -29.90
C PHE A 91 -18.68 -15.98 -31.27
N ASP A 92 -18.23 -17.22 -31.50
CA ASP A 92 -17.76 -17.70 -32.81
C ASP A 92 -18.88 -17.66 -33.85
N LYS A 93 -20.10 -18.09 -33.47
CA LYS A 93 -21.29 -17.98 -34.32
C LYS A 93 -21.66 -16.51 -34.60
N ILE A 94 -21.51 -15.61 -33.63
CA ILE A 94 -21.76 -14.17 -33.80
C ILE A 94 -20.78 -13.62 -34.83
N SER A 95 -19.48 -13.88 -34.66
CA SER A 95 -18.41 -13.44 -35.56
C SER A 95 -18.58 -14.00 -36.97
N ALA A 96 -19.10 -15.23 -37.11
CA ALA A 96 -19.42 -15.84 -38.40
C ALA A 96 -20.73 -15.32 -39.02
N GLY A 97 -21.49 -14.44 -38.35
CA GLY A 97 -22.80 -13.97 -38.82
C GLY A 97 -23.88 -15.06 -38.84
N THR A 98 -23.66 -16.16 -38.11
CA THR A 98 -24.56 -17.33 -38.06
C THR A 98 -25.26 -17.48 -36.70
N SER A 99 -25.03 -16.54 -35.78
CA SER A 99 -25.67 -16.55 -34.47
C SER A 99 -27.15 -16.20 -34.56
N TRP A 100 -27.92 -16.89 -33.73
CA TRP A 100 -29.32 -16.61 -33.50
C TRP A 100 -29.56 -15.59 -32.39
N ILE A 101 -28.54 -15.30 -31.56
CA ILE A 101 -28.55 -14.30 -30.50
C ILE A 101 -27.63 -13.13 -30.88
N ASP A 102 -28.11 -11.91 -30.66
CA ASP A 102 -27.36 -10.68 -30.89
C ASP A 102 -26.24 -10.50 -29.84
N GLU A 103 -25.15 -9.85 -30.23
CA GLU A 103 -23.99 -9.61 -29.39
C GLU A 103 -24.32 -8.79 -28.14
N THR A 104 -25.15 -7.76 -28.28
CA THR A 104 -25.56 -6.92 -27.15
C THR A 104 -26.40 -7.71 -26.16
N VAL A 105 -27.28 -8.59 -26.67
CA VAL A 105 -28.14 -9.43 -25.85
C VAL A 105 -27.35 -10.48 -25.08
N ILE A 106 -26.37 -11.15 -25.69
CA ILE A 106 -25.55 -12.12 -24.95
C ILE A 106 -24.67 -11.45 -23.89
N ILE A 107 -24.20 -10.21 -24.13
CA ILE A 107 -23.45 -9.42 -23.15
C ILE A 107 -24.32 -9.07 -21.93
N ASP A 108 -25.57 -8.66 -22.14
CA ASP A 108 -26.51 -8.37 -21.05
C ASP A 108 -26.78 -9.61 -20.19
N ILE A 109 -27.00 -10.76 -20.84
CA ILE A 109 -27.22 -12.05 -20.17
C ILE A 109 -25.97 -12.48 -19.36
N LEU A 110 -24.77 -12.28 -19.91
CA LEU A 110 -23.51 -12.60 -19.23
C LEU A 110 -23.23 -11.66 -18.06
N SER A 111 -23.56 -10.38 -18.19
CA SER A 111 -23.37 -9.38 -17.13
C SER A 111 -24.24 -9.71 -15.92
N LYS A 112 -25.50 -10.08 -16.17
CA LYS A 112 -26.42 -10.56 -15.12
C LYS A 112 -25.92 -11.85 -14.46
N TYR A 113 -25.45 -12.81 -15.26
CA TYR A 113 -24.86 -14.05 -14.72
C TYR A 113 -23.69 -13.79 -13.77
N ILE A 114 -22.79 -12.85 -14.11
CA ILE A 114 -21.65 -12.49 -13.25
C ILE A 114 -22.13 -11.90 -11.92
N GLU A 115 -23.16 -11.05 -11.94
CA GLU A 115 -23.74 -10.48 -10.73
C GLU A 115 -24.41 -11.55 -9.85
N ASP A 116 -25.22 -12.42 -10.45
CA ASP A 116 -25.88 -13.52 -9.77
C ASP A 116 -24.87 -14.53 -9.20
N GLU A 117 -23.76 -14.80 -9.90
CA GLU A 117 -22.68 -15.67 -9.43
C GLU A 117 -21.94 -15.09 -8.22
N LYS A 118 -21.66 -13.78 -8.21
CA LYS A 118 -21.03 -13.09 -7.08
C LYS A 118 -21.91 -13.17 -5.82
N ASN A 119 -23.20 -12.87 -5.98
CA ASN A 119 -24.16 -12.93 -4.88
C ASN A 119 -24.27 -14.36 -4.34
N TYR A 120 -24.38 -15.35 -5.23
CA TYR A 120 -24.46 -16.76 -4.85
C TYR A 120 -23.20 -17.26 -4.11
N ILE A 121 -21.99 -16.87 -4.54
CA ILE A 121 -20.73 -17.22 -3.88
C ILE A 121 -20.66 -16.61 -2.47
N GLN A 122 -21.06 -15.35 -2.33
CA GLN A 122 -21.04 -14.63 -1.06
C GLN A 122 -22.03 -15.24 -0.05
N GLU A 123 -23.26 -15.53 -0.48
CA GLU A 123 -24.29 -16.13 0.37
C GLU A 123 -23.95 -17.56 0.83
N ASN A 124 -23.25 -18.32 -0.01
CA ASN A 124 -22.90 -19.73 0.26
C ASN A 124 -21.47 -19.92 0.78
N ASN A 125 -20.73 -18.83 1.04
CA ASN A 125 -19.38 -18.83 1.63
C ASN A 125 -18.37 -19.73 0.86
N LEU A 126 -18.47 -19.73 -0.48
CA LEU A 126 -17.70 -20.63 -1.34
C LEU A 126 -16.29 -20.07 -1.61
N LYS A 127 -15.25 -20.89 -1.39
CA LYS A 127 -13.86 -20.56 -1.75
C LYS A 127 -13.63 -20.84 -3.25
N ARG A 128 -13.94 -19.90 -4.15
CA ARG A 128 -13.67 -20.09 -5.59
C ARG A 128 -12.94 -18.94 -6.26
N THR A 129 -12.17 -19.27 -7.29
CA THR A 129 -11.65 -18.35 -8.31
C THR A 129 -12.74 -18.05 -9.34
N PRO A 130 -12.93 -16.79 -9.79
CA PRO A 130 -14.06 -16.42 -10.63
C PRO A 130 -13.88 -16.87 -12.08
N ILE A 131 -14.88 -17.60 -12.60
CA ILE A 131 -15.08 -17.77 -14.05
C ILE A 131 -15.24 -16.39 -14.72
N ASP A 132 -15.71 -15.39 -13.95
CA ASP A 132 -15.81 -13.98 -14.30
C ASP A 132 -14.56 -13.46 -14.99
N ASN A 133 -13.36 -13.75 -14.47
CA ASN A 133 -12.12 -13.21 -15.03
C ASN A 133 -11.81 -13.75 -16.42
N GLN A 134 -12.18 -15.00 -16.71
CA GLN A 134 -11.97 -15.61 -18.03
C GLN A 134 -13.04 -15.17 -19.03
N ILE A 135 -14.29 -14.99 -18.59
CA ILE A 135 -15.37 -14.44 -19.41
C ILE A 135 -15.12 -12.95 -19.71
N LEU A 136 -14.69 -12.17 -18.72
CA LEU A 136 -14.20 -10.80 -18.88
C LEU A 136 -13.01 -10.76 -19.83
N GLU A 137 -12.02 -11.66 -19.68
CA GLU A 137 -10.89 -11.75 -20.60
C GLU A 137 -11.32 -12.11 -22.03
N LEU A 138 -12.36 -12.94 -22.22
CA LEU A 138 -12.90 -13.28 -23.53
C LEU A 138 -13.67 -12.13 -24.18
N ILE A 139 -14.49 -11.41 -23.41
CA ILE A 139 -15.11 -10.16 -23.83
C ILE A 139 -14.00 -9.18 -24.24
N ASN A 140 -13.00 -9.00 -23.37
CA ASN A 140 -11.89 -8.05 -23.59
C ASN A 140 -10.95 -8.46 -24.75
N ARG A 141 -10.75 -9.76 -25.03
CA ARG A 141 -9.90 -10.23 -26.14
C ARG A 141 -10.51 -9.95 -27.51
N LYS A 142 -11.84 -10.05 -27.66
CA LYS A 142 -12.52 -9.72 -28.92
C LYS A 142 -12.47 -8.21 -29.21
N TYR A 143 -12.59 -7.38 -28.18
CA TYR A 143 -12.40 -5.92 -28.29
C TYR A 143 -10.93 -5.48 -28.43
N LYS A 144 -9.96 -6.39 -28.30
CA LYS A 144 -8.54 -6.13 -28.58
C LYS A 144 -8.16 -6.34 -30.06
N GLU A 145 -9.00 -6.96 -30.88
CA GLU A 145 -8.68 -7.26 -32.28
C GLU A 145 -9.04 -6.13 -33.27
N GLU A 146 -9.73 -5.08 -32.82
CA GLU A 146 -9.81 -3.81 -33.55
C GLU A 146 -9.05 -2.73 -32.77
N ASP A 147 -8.06 -2.12 -33.41
CA ASP A 147 -7.10 -1.16 -32.89
C ASP A 147 -7.78 0.22 -32.60
N THR A 148 -8.88 0.21 -31.84
CA THR A 148 -9.62 1.43 -31.47
C THR A 148 -9.38 1.76 -30.00
N CYS A 149 -8.43 2.65 -29.76
CA CYS A 149 -8.28 3.31 -28.46
C CYS A 149 -9.58 4.06 -28.10
N TYR A 150 -10.19 3.73 -26.96
CA TYR A 150 -11.36 4.46 -26.45
C TYR A 150 -10.94 5.85 -25.96
N SER A 151 -11.04 6.82 -26.87
CA SER A 151 -10.55 8.17 -26.65
C SER A 151 -11.36 8.90 -25.57
N THR A 152 -10.78 9.91 -24.93
CA THR A 152 -11.54 10.77 -23.99
C THR A 152 -12.76 11.42 -24.66
N LEU A 153 -12.67 11.75 -25.95
CA LEU A 153 -13.81 12.37 -26.63
C LEU A 153 -14.94 11.37 -26.87
N ASP A 154 -14.63 10.11 -27.15
CA ASP A 154 -15.65 9.07 -27.34
C ASP A 154 -16.26 8.69 -26.00
N PHE A 155 -15.45 8.54 -24.95
CA PHE A 155 -15.92 8.36 -23.59
C PHE A 155 -16.89 9.47 -23.12
N ILE A 156 -16.58 10.72 -23.41
CA ILE A 156 -17.49 11.84 -23.11
C ILE A 156 -18.78 11.72 -23.91
N LYS A 157 -18.74 11.36 -25.20
CA LYS A 157 -19.94 11.24 -26.04
C LYS A 157 -20.86 10.14 -25.54
N ASP A 158 -20.30 8.98 -25.23
CA ASP A 158 -21.07 7.80 -24.81
C ASP A 158 -21.79 8.06 -23.49
N LEU A 159 -21.11 8.70 -22.53
CA LEU A 159 -21.73 9.11 -21.27
C LEU A 159 -22.88 10.11 -21.44
N LEU A 160 -22.76 11.07 -22.36
CA LEU A 160 -23.83 12.07 -22.58
C LEU A 160 -25.04 11.46 -23.26
N TYR A 161 -24.78 10.55 -24.21
CA TYR A 161 -25.83 9.82 -24.88
C TYR A 161 -26.59 8.92 -23.90
N GLU A 162 -25.86 8.14 -23.09
CA GLU A 162 -26.44 7.23 -22.12
C GLU A 162 -27.25 7.94 -21.05
N LEU A 163 -26.69 9.00 -20.47
CA LEU A 163 -27.35 9.76 -19.40
C LEU A 163 -28.41 10.73 -19.93
N ASN A 164 -28.43 10.98 -21.25
CA ASN A 164 -29.25 12.01 -21.90
C ASN A 164 -29.10 13.38 -21.23
N ILE A 165 -27.85 13.81 -21.01
CA ILE A 165 -27.51 15.10 -20.36
C ILE A 165 -26.59 15.94 -21.23
N HIS A 166 -26.46 17.22 -20.87
CA HIS A 166 -25.51 18.13 -21.52
C HIS A 166 -24.11 18.13 -20.87
N HIS A 167 -23.12 18.67 -21.60
CA HIS A 167 -21.72 18.71 -21.15
C HIS A 167 -21.50 19.46 -19.83
N TYR A 168 -22.30 20.49 -19.54
CA TYR A 168 -22.18 21.22 -18.28
C TYR A 168 -22.64 20.37 -17.10
N GLU A 169 -23.68 19.55 -17.27
CA GLU A 169 -24.15 18.61 -16.24
C GLU A 169 -23.13 17.50 -15.99
N LEU A 170 -22.56 16.94 -17.07
CA LEU A 170 -21.49 15.95 -16.93
C LEU A 170 -20.26 16.53 -16.23
N SER A 171 -19.94 17.80 -16.45
CA SER A 171 -18.86 18.50 -15.72
C SER A 171 -19.10 18.55 -14.21
N ILE A 172 -20.35 18.76 -13.79
CA ILE A 172 -20.74 18.75 -12.37
C ILE A 172 -20.55 17.35 -11.77
N PHE A 173 -20.85 16.29 -12.52
CA PHE A 173 -20.57 14.91 -12.07
C PHE A 173 -19.09 14.62 -11.88
N PHE A 174 -18.19 15.28 -12.62
CA PHE A 174 -16.74 15.25 -12.32
C PHE A 174 -16.34 16.06 -11.07
N GLY A 175 -17.29 16.68 -10.37
CA GLY A 175 -17.02 17.58 -9.25
C GLY A 175 -16.32 18.87 -9.69
N LYS A 176 -16.57 19.34 -10.91
CA LYS A 176 -15.95 20.53 -11.51
C LYS A 176 -16.99 21.58 -11.89
N ASP A 177 -16.53 22.76 -12.29
CA ASP A 177 -17.40 23.80 -12.83
C ASP A 177 -17.95 23.41 -14.21
N GLU A 178 -19.08 24.02 -14.57
CA GLU A 178 -19.85 23.75 -15.79
C GLU A 178 -19.03 23.84 -17.09
N ARG A 179 -17.91 24.56 -17.11
CA ARG A 179 -17.08 24.77 -18.31
C ARG A 179 -15.95 23.76 -18.45
N TYR A 180 -15.76 22.88 -17.46
CA TYR A 180 -14.63 21.96 -17.38
C TYR A 180 -14.49 21.07 -18.60
N LEU A 181 -15.57 20.39 -19.02
CA LEU A 181 -15.51 19.50 -20.18
C LEU A 181 -15.36 20.25 -21.50
N ASP A 182 -15.94 21.45 -21.61
CA ASP A 182 -15.77 22.28 -22.81
C ASP A 182 -14.33 22.75 -22.98
N ASP A 183 -13.66 23.11 -21.89
CA ASP A 183 -12.22 23.41 -21.90
C ASP A 183 -11.40 22.15 -22.28
N ILE A 184 -11.70 20.97 -21.74
CA ILE A 184 -11.02 19.72 -22.13
C ILE A 184 -11.18 19.43 -23.62
N LYS A 185 -12.39 19.51 -24.15
CA LYS A 185 -12.66 19.31 -25.58
C LYS A 185 -11.89 20.29 -26.44
N GLN A 186 -11.81 21.56 -26.02
CA GLN A 186 -11.03 22.57 -26.74
C GLN A 186 -9.53 22.25 -26.73
N ARG A 187 -8.99 21.80 -25.59
CA ARG A 187 -7.59 21.38 -25.46
C ARG A 187 -7.27 20.18 -26.36
N ILE A 188 -8.19 19.22 -26.48
CA ILE A 188 -7.99 18.04 -27.34
C ILE A 188 -8.08 18.42 -28.83
N ARG A 189 -9.07 19.24 -29.22
CA ARG A 189 -9.37 19.52 -30.63
C ARG A 189 -8.50 20.62 -31.26
N LYS A 190 -8.12 21.65 -30.50
CA LYS A 190 -7.41 22.82 -31.03
C LYS A 190 -5.92 22.70 -30.77
N GLN A 191 -5.13 22.44 -31.81
CA GLN A 191 -3.66 22.42 -31.73
C GLN A 191 -3.07 23.78 -31.33
N ASN A 192 -3.70 24.89 -31.74
CA ASN A 192 -3.27 26.26 -31.41
C ASN A 192 -3.72 26.73 -30.02
N HIS A 193 -4.33 25.86 -29.21
CA HIS A 193 -4.73 26.22 -27.85
C HIS A 193 -3.49 26.24 -26.94
N GLN A 194 -3.38 27.26 -26.06
CA GLN A 194 -2.22 27.42 -25.16
C GLN A 194 -1.95 26.18 -24.29
N LYS A 195 -2.99 25.41 -23.98
CA LYS A 195 -2.94 24.16 -23.21
C LYS A 195 -3.33 22.94 -24.05
N SER A 196 -3.02 22.95 -25.36
CA SER A 196 -3.35 21.84 -26.25
C SER A 196 -2.81 20.53 -25.70
N ASN A 197 -3.67 19.52 -25.65
CA ASN A 197 -3.33 18.16 -25.24
C ASN A 197 -4.23 17.18 -26.00
N PRO A 198 -3.85 16.78 -27.22
CA PRO A 198 -4.62 15.84 -28.04
C PRO A 198 -4.82 14.47 -27.38
N ASN A 199 -3.88 14.07 -26.51
CA ASN A 199 -3.88 12.79 -25.80
C ASN A 199 -4.32 12.96 -24.34
N PHE A 200 -5.19 13.95 -24.05
CA PHE A 200 -5.72 14.13 -22.72
C PHE A 200 -6.44 12.86 -22.26
N LYS A 201 -6.19 12.47 -21.01
CA LYS A 201 -6.86 11.35 -20.33
C LYS A 201 -7.32 11.80 -18.95
N PHE A 202 -8.51 11.37 -18.54
CA PHE A 202 -8.95 11.55 -17.15
C PHE A 202 -8.10 10.72 -16.19
N SER A 203 -7.81 11.24 -15.00
CA SER A 203 -7.14 10.48 -13.95
C SER A 203 -8.09 9.52 -13.25
N LEU A 204 -7.56 8.49 -12.59
CA LEU A 204 -8.32 7.57 -11.74
C LEU A 204 -9.14 8.31 -10.68
N GLU A 205 -8.58 9.35 -10.07
CA GLU A 205 -9.28 10.25 -9.14
C GLU A 205 -10.53 10.89 -9.78
N ASN A 206 -10.43 11.39 -11.02
CA ASN A 206 -11.57 12.01 -11.70
C ASN A 206 -12.65 10.95 -12.02
N LEU A 207 -12.23 9.77 -12.46
CA LEU A 207 -13.15 8.67 -12.79
C LEU A 207 -13.87 8.15 -11.55
N LYS A 208 -13.18 8.06 -10.40
CA LYS A 208 -13.77 7.69 -9.12
C LYS A 208 -14.78 8.73 -8.62
N ILE A 209 -14.48 10.02 -8.78
CA ILE A 209 -15.44 11.10 -8.45
C ILE A 209 -16.68 11.00 -9.34
N LEU A 210 -16.48 10.83 -10.65
CA LEU A 210 -17.57 10.65 -11.62
C LEU A 210 -18.45 9.46 -11.23
N GLU A 211 -17.86 8.28 -11.06
CA GLU A 211 -18.52 7.03 -10.66
C GLU A 211 -19.36 7.23 -9.40
N ASN A 212 -18.77 7.75 -8.32
CA ASN A 212 -19.47 7.98 -7.07
C ASN A 212 -20.66 8.94 -7.25
N ASN A 213 -20.49 10.03 -8.00
CA ASN A 213 -21.56 11.01 -8.20
C ASN A 213 -22.69 10.46 -9.08
N LEU A 214 -22.38 9.61 -10.06
CA LEU A 214 -23.37 8.93 -10.88
C LEU A 214 -24.16 7.91 -10.05
N ILE A 215 -23.49 7.07 -9.26
CA ILE A 215 -24.12 6.10 -8.36
C ILE A 215 -25.03 6.83 -7.37
N ASN A 216 -24.54 7.93 -6.76
CA ASN A 216 -25.32 8.70 -5.79
C ASN A 216 -26.58 9.33 -6.40
N LYS A 217 -26.56 9.70 -7.68
CA LYS A 217 -27.70 10.34 -8.35
C LYS A 217 -28.67 9.36 -9.00
N TYR A 218 -28.16 8.29 -9.61
CA TYR A 218 -28.94 7.38 -10.46
C TYR A 218 -29.08 5.96 -9.89
N GLY A 219 -28.31 5.59 -8.87
CA GLY A 219 -28.34 4.24 -8.28
C GLY A 219 -28.07 3.17 -9.33
N GLU A 220 -28.93 2.14 -9.39
CA GLU A 220 -28.89 1.05 -10.37
C GLU A 220 -28.97 1.54 -11.83
N GLN A 221 -29.59 2.70 -12.08
CA GLN A 221 -29.67 3.26 -13.43
C GLN A 221 -28.32 3.77 -13.94
N ALA A 222 -27.29 3.85 -13.08
CA ALA A 222 -25.94 4.23 -13.48
C ALA A 222 -25.20 3.10 -14.22
N CYS A 223 -25.67 1.85 -14.20
CA CYS A 223 -24.91 0.67 -14.65
C CYS A 223 -24.26 0.82 -16.03
N ALA A 224 -24.97 1.34 -17.03
CA ALA A 224 -24.42 1.55 -18.37
C ALA A 224 -23.34 2.65 -18.41
N ALA A 225 -23.52 3.73 -17.63
CA ALA A 225 -22.50 4.76 -17.49
C ALA A 225 -21.24 4.23 -16.75
N ILE A 226 -21.43 3.38 -15.75
CA ILE A 226 -20.32 2.70 -15.05
C ILE A 226 -19.57 1.75 -15.99
N TYR A 227 -20.28 1.02 -16.85
CA TYR A 227 -19.65 0.21 -17.89
C TYR A 227 -18.69 1.05 -18.76
N PHE A 228 -19.11 2.23 -19.21
CA PHE A 228 -18.22 3.12 -19.97
C PHE A 228 -17.01 3.59 -19.17
N ILE A 229 -17.13 3.81 -17.86
CA ILE A 229 -16.00 4.17 -17.00
C ILE A 229 -14.99 3.01 -16.94
N GLU A 230 -15.46 1.77 -16.76
CA GLU A 230 -14.60 0.58 -16.71
C GLU A 230 -13.95 0.27 -18.06
N GLN A 231 -14.68 0.42 -19.16
CA GLN A 231 -14.12 0.34 -20.51
C GLN A 231 -13.01 1.37 -20.70
N TYR A 232 -13.24 2.62 -20.28
CA TYR A 232 -12.25 3.69 -20.38
C TYR A 232 -10.99 3.40 -19.54
N ARG A 233 -11.14 2.86 -18.32
CA ARG A 233 -10.02 2.41 -17.47
C ARG A 233 -9.22 1.31 -18.14
N THR A 234 -9.91 0.28 -18.64
CA THR A 234 -9.30 -0.91 -19.23
C THR A 234 -8.55 -0.60 -20.52
N MET A 235 -9.10 0.28 -21.36
CA MET A 235 -8.49 0.65 -22.65
C MET A 235 -7.41 1.73 -22.53
N ASN A 236 -7.16 2.27 -21.33
CA ASN A 236 -6.15 3.30 -21.09
C ASN A 236 -5.25 2.92 -19.89
N GLU A 237 -4.43 1.88 -20.02
CA GLU A 237 -3.61 1.36 -18.89
C GLU A 237 -2.64 2.38 -18.26
N ASP A 238 -2.32 3.48 -18.96
CA ASP A 238 -1.43 4.57 -18.55
C ASP A 238 -2.14 5.76 -17.84
N LEU A 239 -3.34 5.55 -17.28
CA LEU A 239 -4.02 6.60 -16.54
C LEU A 239 -3.19 7.11 -15.35
N LYS A 240 -3.19 8.44 -15.19
CA LYS A 240 -2.68 9.08 -13.99
C LYS A 240 -3.58 8.75 -12.81
N GLU A 241 -3.01 8.60 -11.62
CA GLU A 241 -3.72 8.49 -10.35
C GLU A 241 -4.53 9.76 -10.07
N TYR A 242 -3.92 10.95 -10.24
CA TYR A 242 -4.57 12.25 -10.09
C TYR A 242 -4.20 13.22 -11.23
N SER A 243 -5.07 14.20 -11.49
CA SER A 243 -4.96 15.09 -12.67
C SER A 243 -3.62 15.86 -12.75
N GLY A 244 -3.04 16.17 -11.59
CA GLY A 244 -1.79 16.91 -11.45
C GLY A 244 -0.54 16.04 -11.35
N GLN A 245 -0.64 14.72 -11.57
CA GLN A 245 0.51 13.82 -11.40
C GLN A 245 1.63 14.17 -12.37
N GLN A 246 2.81 14.43 -11.78
CA GLN A 246 4.00 14.86 -12.50
C GLN A 246 5.27 14.09 -12.13
N TYR A 247 5.29 13.36 -11.01
CA TYR A 247 6.52 12.79 -10.47
C TYR A 247 7.16 11.74 -11.41
N HIS A 248 6.36 10.99 -12.17
CA HIS A 248 6.85 10.05 -13.18
C HIS A 248 7.52 10.70 -14.40
N PHE A 249 7.24 11.99 -14.69
CA PHE A 249 7.95 12.69 -15.77
C PHE A 249 9.42 12.96 -15.40
N HIS A 250 9.68 13.21 -14.12
CA HIS A 250 11.02 13.49 -13.61
C HIS A 250 11.72 12.23 -13.11
N HIS A 251 10.95 11.26 -12.63
CA HIS A 251 11.43 10.03 -12.01
C HIS A 251 10.54 8.86 -12.47
N PRO A 252 10.76 8.30 -13.67
CA PRO A 252 9.86 7.31 -14.27
C PRO A 252 9.76 6.00 -13.50
N ASN A 253 10.81 5.65 -12.73
CA ASN A 253 10.87 4.42 -11.94
C ASN A 253 10.47 4.63 -10.47
N LEU A 254 10.08 5.86 -10.07
CA LEU A 254 9.79 6.18 -8.68
C LEU A 254 8.54 5.43 -8.21
N ASN A 255 8.69 4.64 -7.15
CA ASN A 255 7.55 4.06 -6.45
C ASN A 255 6.87 5.13 -5.59
N GLY A 256 5.80 5.74 -6.14
CA GLY A 256 5.03 6.77 -5.45
C GLY A 256 4.34 6.28 -4.17
N HIS A 257 4.17 4.97 -4.00
CA HIS A 257 3.51 4.31 -2.88
C HIS A 257 4.49 3.51 -1.99
N TYR A 258 5.77 3.91 -1.98
CA TYR A 258 6.81 3.19 -1.25
C TYR A 258 6.51 3.03 0.25
N PHE A 259 5.84 4.03 0.85
CA PHE A 259 5.51 4.06 2.27
C PHE A 259 4.07 3.65 2.58
N GLN A 260 3.24 3.27 1.58
CA GLN A 260 1.84 2.88 1.78
C GLN A 260 1.69 1.71 2.77
N ILE A 261 2.56 0.71 2.63
CA ILE A 261 2.60 -0.47 3.50
C ILE A 261 4.04 -0.72 3.91
N ILE A 262 4.32 -0.61 5.21
CA ILE A 262 5.64 -0.88 5.80
C ILE A 262 5.72 -2.36 6.23
N ASP A 263 5.97 -3.23 5.26
CA ASP A 263 5.99 -4.69 5.40
C ASP A 263 7.40 -5.30 5.35
N THR A 264 8.42 -4.49 5.09
CA THR A 264 9.83 -4.94 5.00
C THR A 264 10.75 -4.16 5.92
N LYS A 265 11.84 -4.82 6.35
CA LYS A 265 12.90 -4.19 7.17
C LYS A 265 13.47 -2.95 6.48
N GLU A 266 13.65 -2.99 5.16
CA GLU A 266 14.17 -1.86 4.38
C GLU A 266 13.22 -0.66 4.37
N LYS A 267 11.91 -0.87 4.14
CA LYS A 267 10.91 0.22 4.23
C LYS A 267 10.86 0.81 5.64
N ALA A 268 10.83 -0.03 6.67
CA ALA A 268 10.81 0.42 8.05
C ALA A 268 12.07 1.23 8.41
N TYR A 269 13.24 0.75 7.99
CA TYR A 269 14.51 1.46 8.12
C TYR A 269 14.45 2.85 7.48
N TRP A 270 14.02 2.94 6.22
CA TRP A 270 13.95 4.24 5.53
C TRP A 270 12.92 5.18 6.12
N LEU A 271 11.80 4.67 6.63
CA LEU A 271 10.84 5.49 7.37
C LEU A 271 11.49 6.09 8.62
N GLY A 272 12.22 5.29 9.41
CA GLY A 272 12.94 5.77 10.59
C GLY A 272 14.02 6.80 10.25
N PHE A 273 14.78 6.54 9.19
CA PHE A 273 15.81 7.47 8.71
C PHE A 273 15.21 8.80 8.24
N LEU A 274 14.06 8.75 7.54
CA LEU A 274 13.34 9.94 7.10
C LEU A 274 12.74 10.72 8.28
N CYS A 275 12.29 10.06 9.36
CA CYS A 275 11.83 10.74 10.57
C CYS A 275 12.93 11.60 11.20
N ALA A 276 14.18 11.13 11.19
CA ALA A 276 15.34 11.87 11.68
C ALA A 276 15.77 12.99 10.70
N ASP A 277 16.47 12.62 9.63
CA ASP A 277 17.16 13.55 8.71
C ASP A 277 16.28 14.03 7.53
N GLY A 278 15.06 13.52 7.42
CA GLY A 278 14.12 13.86 6.36
C GLY A 278 13.20 15.04 6.70
N TYR A 279 12.63 15.62 5.65
CA TYR A 279 11.56 16.59 5.75
C TYR A 279 10.47 16.34 4.71
N ILE A 280 9.25 16.74 5.06
CA ILE A 280 8.12 16.85 4.14
C ILE A 280 7.57 18.27 4.20
N SER A 281 7.02 18.78 3.09
CA SER A 281 6.44 20.12 3.01
C SER A 281 5.17 20.10 2.19
N LYS A 282 4.12 20.71 2.75
CA LYS A 282 2.83 20.87 2.11
C LYS A 282 2.97 21.82 0.92
N THR A 283 3.02 21.23 -0.27
CA THR A 283 2.92 21.94 -1.55
C THR A 283 1.80 21.32 -2.37
N ARG A 284 1.45 21.91 -3.51
CA ARG A 284 0.45 21.34 -4.44
C ARG A 284 0.72 19.87 -4.79
N TYR A 285 1.99 19.47 -4.82
CA TYR A 285 2.42 18.15 -5.27
C TYR A 285 3.05 17.30 -4.16
N GLY A 286 3.08 17.79 -2.91
CA GLY A 286 3.78 17.16 -1.78
C GLY A 286 5.29 17.11 -2.00
N ARG A 287 6.07 17.86 -1.19
CA ARG A 287 7.53 17.91 -1.35
C ARG A 287 8.20 17.09 -0.25
N LEU A 288 9.22 16.32 -0.61
CA LEU A 288 10.01 15.50 0.32
C LEU A 288 11.50 15.67 0.02
N GLY A 289 12.33 15.54 1.05
CA GLY A 289 13.77 15.55 0.86
C GLY A 289 14.57 15.06 2.05
N ILE A 290 15.85 14.81 1.78
CA ILE A 290 16.87 14.43 2.76
C ILE A 290 18.13 15.22 2.42
N GLY A 291 18.75 15.86 3.40
CA GLY A 291 20.03 16.53 3.26
C GLY A 291 21.05 15.94 4.23
N LEU A 292 22.16 15.41 3.73
CA LEU A 292 23.20 14.76 4.53
C LEU A 292 24.57 15.41 4.30
N SER A 293 25.51 15.12 5.20
CA SER A 293 26.92 15.43 4.96
C SER A 293 27.48 14.60 3.79
N VAL A 294 28.45 15.14 3.05
CA VAL A 294 29.03 14.48 1.86
C VAL A 294 29.55 13.07 2.13
N LYS A 295 30.09 12.79 3.33
CA LYS A 295 30.56 11.45 3.71
C LYS A 295 29.46 10.39 3.67
N ASP A 296 28.19 10.79 3.79
CA ASP A 296 27.03 9.91 3.80
C ASP A 296 26.31 9.84 2.42
N LYS A 297 26.94 10.38 1.35
CA LYS A 297 26.40 10.37 -0.03
C LYS A 297 25.98 8.98 -0.51
N ILE A 298 26.78 7.96 -0.20
CA ILE A 298 26.48 6.58 -0.60
C ILE A 298 25.16 6.11 0.03
N HIS A 299 24.85 6.57 1.25
CA HIS A 299 23.61 6.23 1.92
C HIS A 299 22.40 6.87 1.23
N LEU A 300 22.52 8.13 0.82
CA LEU A 300 21.50 8.81 0.05
C LEU A 300 21.24 8.15 -1.31
N ILE A 301 22.29 7.61 -1.95
CA ILE A 301 22.16 6.80 -3.17
C ILE A 301 21.40 5.50 -2.90
N LYS A 302 21.63 4.84 -1.75
CA LYS A 302 20.84 3.64 -1.36
C LYS A 302 19.36 3.99 -1.20
N PHE A 303 19.03 5.12 -0.58
CA PHE A 303 17.65 5.58 -0.47
C PHE A 303 17.01 5.82 -1.84
N CYS A 304 17.72 6.51 -2.75
CA CYS A 304 17.24 6.74 -4.12
C CYS A 304 16.88 5.42 -4.80
N LYS A 305 17.78 4.43 -4.75
CA LYS A 305 17.54 3.11 -5.33
C LYS A 305 16.34 2.39 -4.70
N ALA A 306 16.20 2.46 -3.37
CA ALA A 306 15.10 1.82 -2.66
C ALA A 306 13.73 2.35 -3.13
N ILE A 307 13.61 3.67 -3.31
CA ILE A 307 12.35 4.29 -3.78
C ILE A 307 12.19 4.31 -5.30
N GLY A 308 13.15 3.78 -6.08
CA GLY A 308 13.12 3.79 -7.54
C GLY A 308 13.50 5.13 -8.19
N MET A 309 14.24 5.98 -7.47
CA MET A 309 14.79 7.23 -8.00
C MET A 309 16.23 7.03 -8.52
N GLU A 310 16.58 7.70 -9.61
CA GLU A 310 17.92 7.61 -10.20
C GLU A 310 18.98 8.25 -9.29
N PRO A 311 20.14 7.61 -9.07
CA PRO A 311 21.22 8.18 -8.26
C PRO A 311 21.72 9.56 -8.73
N SER A 312 21.55 9.90 -10.02
CA SER A 312 21.88 11.20 -10.58
C SER A 312 21.00 12.34 -10.04
N ASN A 313 19.89 12.03 -9.36
CA ASN A 313 19.08 13.03 -8.68
C ASN A 313 19.69 13.55 -7.38
N VAL A 314 20.75 12.90 -6.86
CA VAL A 314 21.52 13.40 -5.72
C VAL A 314 22.30 14.64 -6.15
N LYS A 315 21.96 15.77 -5.54
CA LYS A 315 22.59 17.07 -5.79
C LYS A 315 23.57 17.40 -4.68
N GLU A 316 24.51 18.29 -4.99
CA GLU A 316 25.45 18.85 -4.03
C GLU A 316 25.28 20.36 -3.97
N LYS A 317 25.33 20.93 -2.77
CA LYS A 317 25.40 22.38 -2.59
C LYS A 317 26.28 22.71 -1.40
N ASP A 318 26.81 23.92 -1.41
CA ASP A 318 27.49 24.45 -0.24
C ASP A 318 26.48 25.20 0.64
N GLU A 319 26.46 24.91 1.92
CA GLU A 319 25.70 25.65 2.93
C GLU A 319 26.65 26.45 3.82
N ILE A 320 26.18 27.60 4.28
CA ILE A 320 26.92 28.46 5.19
C ILE A 320 26.17 28.43 6.51
N LEU A 321 26.80 27.86 7.54
CA LEU A 321 26.29 27.91 8.90
C LEU A 321 27.12 28.87 9.73
N ASN A 322 26.45 29.54 10.66
CA ASN A 322 27.15 30.22 11.74
C ASN A 322 27.57 29.19 12.79
N TYR A 323 28.87 28.93 12.88
CA TYR A 323 29.46 28.08 13.90
C TYR A 323 30.39 28.92 14.78
N LYS A 324 30.05 29.05 16.07
CA LYS A 324 30.81 29.85 17.04
C LYS A 324 31.05 31.30 16.59
N GLY A 325 30.05 31.94 15.99
CA GLY A 325 30.17 33.31 15.48
C GLY A 325 30.95 33.44 14.17
N LYS A 326 31.39 32.32 13.56
CA LYS A 326 32.08 32.29 12.27
C LYS A 326 31.20 31.64 11.21
N LEU A 327 31.13 32.24 10.04
CA LEU A 327 30.49 31.63 8.88
C LEU A 327 31.38 30.51 8.36
N VAL A 328 30.94 29.26 8.56
CA VAL A 328 31.60 28.06 8.07
C VAL A 328 30.83 27.54 6.88
N LYS A 329 31.53 27.40 5.77
CA LYS A 329 31.00 26.79 4.55
C LYS A 329 31.23 25.28 4.63
N TYR A 330 30.17 24.49 4.51
CA TYR A 330 30.25 23.03 4.43
C TYR A 330 29.43 22.55 3.25
N ARG A 331 29.93 21.49 2.61
CA ARG A 331 29.23 20.87 1.48
C ARG A 331 28.25 19.84 2.00
N ILE A 332 27.06 19.83 1.42
CA ILE A 332 26.05 18.82 1.66
C ILE A 332 25.68 18.10 0.37
N VAL A 333 25.16 16.90 0.52
CA VAL A 333 24.48 16.13 -0.51
C VAL A 333 23.01 16.08 -0.17
N TYR A 334 22.13 16.22 -1.15
CA TYR A 334 20.70 16.23 -0.88
C TYR A 334 19.89 15.71 -2.06
N ILE A 335 18.68 15.26 -1.75
CA ILE A 335 17.61 15.04 -2.69
C ILE A 335 16.41 15.88 -2.26
N ASP A 336 15.65 16.29 -3.25
CA ASP A 336 14.45 17.09 -3.07
C ASP A 336 13.56 16.88 -4.28
N PHE A 337 12.37 16.33 -4.06
CA PHE A 337 11.47 15.90 -5.12
C PHE A 337 10.01 16.04 -4.69
N TRP A 338 9.11 15.97 -5.67
CA TRP A 338 7.67 16.03 -5.45
C TRP A 338 7.03 14.67 -5.68
N CYS A 339 6.23 14.22 -4.73
CA CYS A 339 5.44 13.00 -4.84
C CYS A 339 4.24 13.07 -3.90
N LYS A 340 3.07 13.40 -4.45
CA LYS A 340 1.85 13.61 -3.66
C LYS A 340 1.42 12.35 -2.88
N PRO A 341 1.36 11.15 -3.49
CA PRO A 341 0.93 9.95 -2.76
C PRO A 341 1.87 9.64 -1.59
N MET A 342 3.17 9.63 -1.83
CA MET A 342 4.18 9.42 -0.79
C MET A 342 4.08 10.47 0.34
N TYR A 343 3.82 11.73 0.01
CA TYR A 343 3.59 12.78 1.01
C TYR A 343 2.34 12.49 1.84
N GLU A 344 1.23 12.12 1.21
CA GLU A 344 -0.04 11.80 1.90
C GLU A 344 0.11 10.58 2.80
N GLU A 345 0.77 9.52 2.34
CA GLU A 345 1.08 8.31 3.11
C GLU A 345 1.91 8.59 4.37
N LEU A 346 2.87 9.51 4.29
CA LEU A 346 3.69 9.90 5.45
C LEU A 346 2.87 10.74 6.44
N ILE A 347 1.97 11.60 5.97
CA ILE A 347 1.05 12.36 6.83
C ILE A 347 0.07 11.41 7.53
N GLU A 348 -0.49 10.43 6.82
CA GLU A 348 -1.39 9.41 7.38
C GLU A 348 -0.70 8.55 8.44
N GLN A 349 0.61 8.33 8.30
CA GLN A 349 1.45 7.65 9.28
C GLN A 349 1.91 8.53 10.45
N ASP A 350 1.47 9.78 10.52
CA ASP A 350 1.89 10.76 11.52
C ASP A 350 3.42 10.95 11.50
N PHE A 351 3.94 11.46 10.37
CA PHE A 351 5.37 11.64 10.14
C PHE A 351 6.11 12.29 11.33
N LYS A 352 7.25 11.70 11.70
CA LYS A 352 8.05 12.01 12.91
C LYS A 352 7.43 11.61 14.25
N SER A 353 6.36 10.81 14.25
CA SER A 353 5.86 10.12 15.44
C SER A 353 6.28 8.64 15.49
N PHE A 354 5.99 7.98 16.60
CA PHE A 354 6.22 6.54 16.77
C PHE A 354 5.25 5.73 15.88
N PRO A 355 5.74 4.90 14.95
CA PRO A 355 4.90 4.27 13.94
C PRO A 355 4.12 3.06 14.47
N LYS A 356 3.07 2.68 13.73
CA LYS A 356 2.35 1.42 13.92
C LYS A 356 2.87 0.37 12.94
N LEU A 357 3.66 -0.58 13.42
CA LEU A 357 4.30 -1.60 12.60
C LEU A 357 3.83 -3.00 13.00
N ILE A 358 3.74 -3.91 12.01
CA ILE A 358 3.13 -5.23 12.19
C ILE A 358 4.01 -6.25 12.95
N SER A 359 5.30 -5.97 13.12
CA SER A 359 6.21 -6.89 13.82
C SER A 359 7.35 -6.17 14.53
N TYR A 360 7.89 -6.83 15.56
CA TYR A 360 9.01 -6.33 16.35
C TYR A 360 10.29 -6.11 15.52
N ASP A 361 10.52 -6.94 14.50
CA ASP A 361 11.66 -6.81 13.58
C ASP A 361 11.59 -5.53 12.73
N LEU A 362 10.37 -5.09 12.38
CA LEU A 362 10.16 -3.82 11.69
C LEU A 362 10.38 -2.65 12.64
N TYR A 363 9.92 -2.75 13.88
CA TYR A 363 10.24 -1.77 14.92
C TYR A 363 11.74 -1.61 15.14
N LEU A 364 12.50 -2.71 15.21
CA LEU A 364 13.96 -2.67 15.27
C LEU A 364 14.57 -1.97 14.04
N SER A 365 14.06 -2.24 12.84
CA SER A 365 14.57 -1.63 11.61
C SER A 365 14.30 -0.13 11.58
N TRP A 366 13.10 0.28 11.97
CA TRP A 366 12.72 1.68 12.10
C TRP A 366 13.58 2.42 13.13
N LEU A 367 13.78 1.84 14.32
CA LEU A 367 14.62 2.44 15.35
C LEU A 367 16.09 2.54 14.89
N LEU A 368 16.59 1.56 14.12
CA LEU A 368 17.90 1.65 13.51
C LEU A 368 18.00 2.80 12.50
N GLY A 369 16.97 3.00 11.66
CA GLY A 369 16.90 4.13 10.74
C GLY A 369 16.94 5.47 11.47
N LEU A 370 16.12 5.60 12.52
CA LEU A 370 16.09 6.79 13.39
C LEU A 370 17.46 7.03 14.04
N TYR A 371 18.10 5.99 14.58
CA TYR A 371 19.45 6.07 15.12
C TYR A 371 20.50 6.45 14.05
N ASP A 372 20.37 5.96 12.83
CA ASP A 372 21.33 6.29 11.77
C ASP A 372 21.25 7.76 11.34
N GLY A 373 20.11 8.42 11.54
CA GLY A 373 20.00 9.89 11.48
C GLY A 373 20.43 10.57 12.79
N ASP A 374 19.65 10.40 13.86
CA ASP A 374 19.77 11.17 15.12
C ASP A 374 20.59 10.49 16.23
N GLY A 375 21.22 9.36 15.95
CA GLY A 375 22.08 8.64 16.87
C GLY A 375 23.50 9.18 16.97
N PHE A 376 24.12 8.98 18.13
CA PHE A 376 25.50 9.34 18.39
C PHE A 376 26.45 8.25 17.94
N GLN A 377 27.29 8.54 16.93
CA GLN A 377 28.31 7.60 16.45
C GLN A 377 29.21 7.12 17.61
N GLY A 378 29.44 5.80 17.68
CA GLY A 378 30.25 5.19 18.73
C GLY A 378 29.57 5.10 20.11
N LYS A 379 28.28 5.41 20.20
CA LYS A 379 27.48 5.36 21.43
C LYS A 379 26.14 4.68 21.18
N THR A 380 25.49 4.19 22.23
CA THR A 380 24.16 3.57 22.18
C THR A 380 23.03 4.59 22.38
N MET A 381 23.24 5.86 22.02
CA MET A 381 22.31 6.95 22.32
C MET A 381 21.66 7.51 21.07
N VAL A 382 20.38 7.87 21.17
CA VAL A 382 19.59 8.58 20.15
C VAL A 382 19.05 9.88 20.75
N CYS A 383 18.95 10.94 19.95
CA CYS A 383 18.33 12.20 20.37
C CYS A 383 17.06 12.54 19.59
N SER A 384 16.30 13.49 20.12
CA SER A 384 15.12 14.09 19.47
C SER A 384 14.84 15.45 20.10
N GLU A 385 14.25 16.37 19.32
CA GLU A 385 13.69 17.62 19.85
C GLU A 385 12.36 17.39 20.59
N HIS A 386 11.68 16.29 20.30
CA HIS A 386 10.42 15.90 20.93
C HIS A 386 10.66 14.78 21.94
N LYS A 387 10.24 14.98 23.19
CA LYS A 387 10.43 14.00 24.27
C LYS A 387 9.55 12.76 24.07
N GLU A 388 8.35 12.98 23.55
CA GLU A 388 7.28 12.00 23.44
C GLU A 388 7.71 10.77 22.65
N ILE A 389 8.38 10.96 21.51
CA ILE A 389 8.87 9.84 20.70
C ILE A 389 9.92 9.00 21.45
N LEU A 390 10.78 9.61 22.25
CA LEU A 390 11.79 8.89 23.03
C LEU A 390 11.13 8.11 24.19
N GLU A 391 10.10 8.66 24.83
CA GLU A 391 9.34 7.95 25.87
C GLU A 391 8.54 6.78 25.28
N GLN A 392 7.99 6.94 24.07
CA GLN A 392 7.34 5.85 23.33
C GLN A 392 8.33 4.76 22.94
N ILE A 393 9.53 5.11 22.47
CA ILE A 393 10.63 4.16 22.21
C ILE A 393 11.00 3.44 23.50
N LYS A 394 11.20 4.19 24.59
CA LYS A 394 11.55 3.63 25.90
C LYS A 394 10.55 2.57 26.33
N THR A 395 9.25 2.89 26.27
CA THR A 395 8.17 1.99 26.65
C THR A 395 8.10 0.77 25.73
N SER A 396 8.14 0.98 24.42
CA SER A 396 7.95 -0.09 23.42
C SER A 396 9.09 -1.10 23.38
N PHE A 397 10.31 -0.68 23.72
CA PHE A 397 11.49 -1.55 23.78
C PHE A 397 11.89 -1.96 25.19
N ASN A 398 11.08 -1.62 26.21
CA ASN A 398 11.35 -1.86 27.62
C ASN A 398 12.75 -1.38 28.06
N ILE A 399 13.08 -0.15 27.70
CA ILE A 399 14.37 0.46 28.00
C ILE A 399 14.33 1.02 29.42
N LYS A 400 15.25 0.56 30.28
CA LYS A 400 15.34 1.02 31.68
C LYS A 400 15.88 2.45 31.84
N TYR A 401 16.65 2.92 30.87
CA TYR A 401 17.28 4.24 30.94
C TYR A 401 16.23 5.35 30.74
N GLU A 402 16.35 6.40 31.54
CA GLU A 402 15.48 7.57 31.43
C GLU A 402 15.81 8.43 30.22
N VAL A 403 14.78 9.12 29.70
CA VAL A 403 14.94 10.19 28.73
C VAL A 403 15.47 11.42 29.46
N ARG A 404 16.61 11.94 29.02
CA ARG A 404 17.33 13.03 29.69
C ARG A 404 17.37 14.28 28.84
N GLU A 405 17.36 15.43 29.51
CA GLU A 405 17.51 16.74 28.88
C GLU A 405 18.98 17.11 28.74
N TYR A 406 19.34 17.60 27.56
CA TYR A 406 20.69 18.06 27.25
C TYR A 406 20.67 19.39 26.50
N TYR A 407 21.66 20.21 26.82
CA TYR A 407 21.91 21.48 26.15
C TYR A 407 23.24 21.42 25.41
N PHE A 408 23.22 21.72 24.12
CA PHE A 408 24.42 21.82 23.31
C PHE A 408 24.89 23.27 23.27
N ASN A 409 26.08 23.54 23.83
CA ASN A 409 26.66 24.87 23.88
C ASN A 409 27.56 25.22 22.67
N GLY A 410 27.64 24.32 21.67
CA GLY A 410 28.57 24.45 20.53
C GLY A 410 29.84 23.60 20.63
N GLU A 411 30.14 23.03 21.81
CA GLU A 411 31.33 22.21 22.07
C GLU A 411 30.99 20.86 22.68
N SER A 412 30.08 20.85 23.67
CA SER A 412 29.70 19.67 24.42
C SER A 412 28.21 19.67 24.75
N TYR A 413 27.71 18.50 25.14
CA TYR A 413 26.37 18.33 25.69
C TYR A 413 26.46 18.43 27.21
N ILE A 414 25.80 19.44 27.77
CA ILE A 414 25.76 19.71 29.22
C ILE A 414 24.46 19.17 29.78
N ARG A 415 24.52 18.59 30.99
CA ARG A 415 23.37 18.08 31.74
C ARG A 415 22.86 19.17 32.68
N ASN A 416 21.53 19.31 32.82
CA ASN A 416 20.83 20.21 33.74
C ASN A 416 21.00 21.73 33.51
N TYR A 417 19.91 22.46 33.80
CA TYR A 417 19.85 23.93 33.77
C TYR A 417 20.67 24.60 34.89
N GLY A 418 20.92 23.91 36.01
CA GLY A 418 21.72 24.42 37.13
C GLY A 418 23.20 24.63 36.80
N ASP A 419 23.78 23.76 35.97
CA ASP A 419 25.17 23.92 35.49
C ASP A 419 25.28 25.05 34.46
N ILE A 420 24.15 25.45 33.84
CA ILE A 420 24.11 26.58 32.89
C ILE A 420 24.24 27.90 33.66
N THR A 421 23.63 28.03 34.84
CA THR A 421 23.74 29.27 35.64
C THR A 421 25.18 29.58 36.08
N GLU A 422 26.01 28.59 36.37
CA GLU A 422 27.44 28.81 36.68
C GLU A 422 28.27 29.21 35.45
N ILE A 423 27.88 28.78 34.25
CA ILE A 423 28.55 29.15 32.98
C ILE A 423 28.10 30.55 32.50
N VAL A 424 26.89 30.97 32.86
CA VAL A 424 26.30 32.25 32.43
C VAL A 424 26.89 33.45 33.17
N ASP A 425 27.49 33.28 34.36
CA ASP A 425 27.83 34.41 35.24
C ASP A 425 29.28 34.98 35.13
N TYR A 426 30.15 34.43 34.30
CA TYR A 426 31.45 35.06 34.02
C TYR A 426 31.80 35.00 32.52
N ASN A 427 31.56 36.11 31.81
CA ASN A 427 32.16 36.49 30.52
C ASN A 427 31.65 35.92 29.19
N THR A 428 30.50 35.25 29.10
CA THR A 428 29.99 34.80 27.79
C THR A 428 28.66 35.44 27.44
N LYS A 429 28.67 36.42 26.53
CA LYS A 429 27.46 36.87 25.82
C LYS A 429 26.72 35.62 25.33
N VAL A 430 25.50 35.43 25.82
CA VAL A 430 24.62 34.33 25.43
C VAL A 430 24.51 34.33 23.91
N ASN A 431 25.21 33.39 23.27
CA ASN A 431 25.03 33.11 21.87
C ASN A 431 23.64 32.48 21.76
N SER A 432 22.79 33.00 20.88
CA SER A 432 21.39 32.61 20.65
C SER A 432 21.21 31.18 20.10
N SER A 433 22.11 30.25 20.44
CA SER A 433 22.33 28.96 19.79
C SER A 433 22.50 27.79 20.76
N LEU A 434 22.00 27.88 21.99
CA LEU A 434 21.84 26.70 22.86
C LEU A 434 20.76 25.81 22.23
N ARG A 435 21.18 24.68 21.64
CA ARG A 435 20.24 23.69 21.10
C ARG A 435 19.85 22.73 22.22
N PHE A 436 18.57 22.69 22.52
CA PHE A 436 17.99 21.79 23.50
C PHE A 436 17.53 20.50 22.81
N LEU A 437 17.91 19.35 23.37
CA LEU A 437 17.58 18.04 22.84
C LEU A 437 17.31 17.07 24.00
N TYR A 438 16.40 16.13 23.78
CA TYR A 438 16.24 14.97 24.64
C TYR A 438 17.13 13.83 24.13
N ILE A 439 17.69 13.04 25.05
CA ILE A 439 18.56 11.90 24.74
C ILE A 439 18.07 10.66 25.48
N LEU A 440 17.99 9.54 24.76
CA LEU A 440 17.73 8.22 25.31
C LEU A 440 18.92 7.28 25.05
N THR A 441 19.36 6.58 26.10
CA THR A 441 20.32 5.48 25.97
C THR A 441 19.57 4.19 25.69
N LEU A 442 19.91 3.48 24.61
CA LEU A 442 19.22 2.26 24.18
C LEU A 442 19.70 1.01 24.94
N GLY A 443 20.94 1.02 25.44
CA GLY A 443 21.61 -0.16 25.99
C GLY A 443 22.33 -1.00 24.95
N ALA A 444 23.34 -1.76 25.38
CA ALA A 444 24.19 -2.58 24.52
C ALA A 444 23.42 -3.71 23.84
N ARG A 445 22.56 -4.43 24.58
CA ARG A 445 21.80 -5.57 24.07
C ARG A 445 20.81 -5.15 22.98
N LEU A 446 20.03 -4.11 23.22
CA LEU A 446 19.10 -3.58 22.21
C LEU A 446 19.88 -3.06 21.00
N PHE A 447 20.93 -2.28 21.21
CA PHE A 447 21.76 -1.75 20.13
C PHE A 447 22.34 -2.85 19.23
N ASN A 448 22.93 -3.88 19.84
CA ASN A 448 23.46 -5.03 19.09
C ASN A 448 22.36 -5.76 18.32
N LYS A 449 21.14 -5.85 18.90
CA LYS A 449 19.97 -6.41 18.23
C LYS A 449 19.56 -5.59 17.00
N LEU A 450 19.55 -4.25 17.10
CA LEU A 450 19.32 -3.36 15.94
C LEU A 450 20.34 -3.64 14.83
N MET A 451 21.62 -3.70 15.17
CA MET A 451 22.70 -3.93 14.22
C MET A 451 22.56 -5.28 13.51
N ARG A 452 22.26 -6.36 14.24
CA ARG A 452 22.05 -7.69 13.65
C ARG A 452 20.77 -7.78 12.82
N ASN A 453 19.76 -6.95 13.12
CA ASN A 453 18.44 -7.04 12.49
C ASN A 453 18.43 -6.56 11.03
N PHE A 454 19.18 -5.51 10.70
CA PHE A 454 19.26 -4.98 9.34
C PHE A 454 20.68 -4.50 9.02
N ASN A 455 21.29 -5.13 8.00
CA ASN A 455 22.71 -4.91 7.67
C ASN A 455 22.96 -3.73 6.74
N ASN A 456 21.95 -3.30 5.97
CA ASN A 456 22.09 -2.27 4.93
C ASN A 456 21.92 -0.85 5.48
N SER A 457 22.41 -0.61 6.70
CA SER A 457 22.30 0.66 7.43
C SER A 457 23.53 1.57 7.18
N LEU A 458 23.66 2.70 7.89
CA LEU A 458 24.77 3.63 7.76
C LEU A 458 26.08 3.07 8.34
N GLU A 459 27.00 2.69 7.45
CA GLU A 459 28.22 1.93 7.79
C GLU A 459 29.05 2.53 8.93
N ARG A 460 29.29 3.85 8.90
CA ARG A 460 30.11 4.54 9.92
C ARG A 460 29.53 4.52 11.34
N LYS A 461 28.23 4.23 11.48
CA LYS A 461 27.52 4.18 12.77
C LYS A 461 27.36 2.74 13.29
N ARG A 462 27.68 1.74 12.47
CA ARG A 462 27.62 0.34 12.90
C ARG A 462 28.73 0.04 13.90
N ASN A 463 28.36 -0.56 15.03
CA ASN A 463 29.27 -0.97 16.08
C ASN A 463 28.67 -2.15 16.86
N THR A 464 29.44 -2.76 17.75
CA THR A 464 28.95 -3.74 18.72
C THR A 464 29.48 -3.38 20.10
N PHE A 465 28.60 -3.40 21.10
CA PHE A 465 28.95 -3.08 22.48
C PHE A 465 28.94 -4.34 23.35
N SER A 466 29.79 -4.35 24.37
CA SER A 466 29.80 -5.44 25.35
C SER A 466 28.49 -5.47 26.14
N GLU A 467 27.85 -6.63 26.18
CA GLU A 467 26.61 -6.86 26.93
C GLU A 467 26.90 -7.28 28.39
N LEU A 468 28.17 -7.31 28.81
CA LEU A 468 28.59 -7.88 30.10
C LEU A 468 27.96 -7.18 31.32
N ASN A 469 27.90 -5.85 31.31
CA ASN A 469 27.30 -5.09 32.42
C ASN A 469 25.77 -5.29 32.48
N GLU A 470 25.09 -5.32 31.34
CA GLU A 470 23.65 -5.61 31.29
C GLU A 470 23.35 -7.05 31.68
N SER A 471 24.24 -7.99 31.37
CA SER A 471 24.14 -9.39 31.81
C SER A 471 24.30 -9.51 33.33
N LEU A 472 25.23 -8.75 33.92
CA LEU A 472 25.42 -8.67 35.37
C LEU A 472 24.19 -8.07 36.06
N GLU A 473 23.64 -6.97 35.53
CA GLU A 473 22.44 -6.33 36.08
C GLU A 473 21.23 -7.26 36.03
N LYS A 474 21.03 -7.98 34.90
CA LYS A 474 19.96 -8.99 34.80
C LYS A 474 20.14 -10.11 35.84
N LEU A 475 21.38 -10.56 36.06
CA LEU A 475 21.69 -11.58 37.06
C LEU A 475 21.36 -11.09 38.48
N ILE A 476 21.69 -9.84 38.80
CA ILE A 476 21.35 -9.21 40.08
C ILE A 476 19.81 -9.20 40.29
N GLU A 477 19.05 -8.80 39.27
CA GLU A 477 17.58 -8.78 39.31
C GLU A 477 16.96 -10.17 39.47
N GLU A 478 17.54 -11.18 38.82
CA GLU A 478 17.03 -12.56 38.82
C GLU A 478 17.30 -13.28 40.14
N VAL A 479 18.46 -13.03 40.75
CA VAL A 479 18.87 -13.71 41.99
C VAL A 479 18.38 -12.99 43.24
N VAL A 480 18.08 -11.68 43.15
CA VAL A 480 17.42 -10.86 44.18
C VAL A 480 18.24 -10.60 45.44
N SER A 481 18.98 -11.57 45.97
CA SER A 481 19.81 -11.42 47.17
C SER A 481 21.05 -12.32 47.19
N GLU A 482 22.01 -11.94 48.04
CA GLU A 482 23.26 -12.68 48.29
C GLU A 482 23.00 -14.11 48.78
N ASP A 483 22.04 -14.30 49.68
CA ASP A 483 21.69 -15.60 50.25
C ASP A 483 21.19 -16.58 49.18
N ILE A 484 20.34 -16.11 48.26
CA ILE A 484 19.80 -16.94 47.17
C ILE A 484 20.92 -17.33 46.22
N LEU A 485 21.83 -16.40 45.88
CA LEU A 485 22.97 -16.72 45.02
C LEU A 485 23.89 -17.75 45.69
N GLN A 486 24.16 -17.60 46.99
CA GLN A 486 24.99 -18.54 47.72
C GLN A 486 24.37 -19.94 47.78
N GLU A 487 23.05 -20.04 47.99
CA GLU A 487 22.33 -21.32 47.94
C GLU A 487 22.41 -21.96 46.55
N LEU A 488 22.24 -21.16 45.50
CA LEU A 488 22.37 -21.61 44.12
C LEU A 488 23.79 -22.13 43.82
N ILE A 489 24.83 -21.41 44.24
CA ILE A 489 26.23 -21.85 44.08
C ILE A 489 26.47 -23.18 44.79
N ASN A 490 25.97 -23.33 46.01
CA ASN A 490 26.17 -24.55 46.80
C ASN A 490 25.47 -25.79 46.21
N ASN A 491 24.45 -25.60 45.37
CA ASN A 491 23.57 -26.66 44.89
C ASN A 491 23.73 -26.99 43.39
N ASN A 492 24.57 -26.25 42.64
CA ASN A 492 24.71 -26.44 41.19
C ASN A 492 26.18 -26.33 40.78
N GLN A 493 26.57 -27.05 39.73
CA GLN A 493 27.87 -26.80 39.12
C GLN A 493 27.86 -25.46 38.38
N LYS A 494 29.04 -24.82 38.24
CA LYS A 494 29.16 -23.48 37.62
C LYS A 494 28.49 -23.40 36.24
N ASN A 495 28.73 -24.39 35.37
CA ASN A 495 28.16 -24.41 34.01
C ASN A 495 26.62 -24.56 34.02
N GLU A 496 26.08 -25.40 34.90
CA GLU A 496 24.63 -25.55 35.08
C GLU A 496 24.01 -24.25 35.56
N LEU A 497 24.68 -23.54 36.48
CA LEU A 497 24.20 -22.27 36.99
C LEU A 497 24.19 -21.17 35.91
N ILE A 498 25.21 -21.14 35.06
CA ILE A 498 25.30 -20.22 33.92
C ILE A 498 24.12 -20.46 32.95
N GLU A 499 23.82 -21.72 32.62
CA GLU A 499 22.67 -22.06 31.78
C GLU A 499 21.33 -21.73 32.45
N LYS A 500 21.18 -22.13 33.72
CA LYS A 500 19.95 -21.95 34.51
C LYS A 500 19.55 -20.49 34.66
N LEU A 501 20.53 -19.61 34.92
CA LEU A 501 20.32 -18.16 35.08
C LEU A 501 20.43 -17.41 33.73
N SER A 502 20.67 -18.14 32.63
CA SER A 502 20.84 -17.58 31.29
C SER A 502 21.79 -16.36 31.29
N THR A 503 22.95 -16.51 31.95
CA THR A 503 23.93 -15.44 32.17
C THR A 503 25.28 -15.78 31.52
N THR A 504 26.29 -14.93 31.70
CA THR A 504 27.65 -15.19 31.22
C THR A 504 28.57 -15.55 32.40
N GLU A 505 29.63 -16.32 32.13
CA GLU A 505 30.64 -16.65 33.15
C GLU A 505 31.21 -15.40 33.84
N TYR A 506 31.54 -14.37 33.05
CA TYR A 506 32.00 -13.09 33.58
C TYR A 506 30.99 -12.43 34.52
N ALA A 507 29.70 -12.39 34.14
CA ALA A 507 28.67 -11.77 34.96
C ALA A 507 28.48 -12.52 36.27
N LEU A 508 28.51 -13.86 36.23
CA LEU A 508 28.43 -14.69 37.43
C LEU A 508 29.64 -14.51 38.34
N ASP A 509 30.86 -14.61 37.80
CA ASP A 509 32.09 -14.48 38.58
C ASP A 509 32.22 -13.08 39.19
N LYS A 510 31.89 -12.04 38.42
CA LYS A 510 31.91 -10.67 38.91
C LYS A 510 30.89 -10.45 40.03
N LEU A 511 29.68 -11.01 39.91
CA LEU A 511 28.68 -10.87 40.97
C LEU A 511 29.10 -11.59 42.26
N ILE A 512 29.68 -12.78 42.12
CA ILE A 512 30.25 -13.54 43.23
C ILE A 512 31.34 -12.73 43.95
N ASP A 513 32.20 -12.08 43.20
CA ASP A 513 33.27 -11.25 43.74
C ASP A 513 32.73 -9.97 44.40
N ASP A 514 31.80 -9.28 43.74
CA ASP A 514 31.17 -8.05 44.24
C ASP A 514 30.37 -8.30 45.53
N TRP A 515 29.73 -9.47 45.67
CA TRP A 515 28.99 -9.90 46.87
C TRP A 515 29.82 -10.74 47.85
N ASN A 516 31.12 -10.92 47.57
CA ASN A 516 32.06 -11.65 48.42
C ASN A 516 31.58 -13.07 48.81
N LEU A 517 30.99 -13.79 47.85
CA LEU A 517 30.41 -15.11 48.04
C LEU A 517 31.45 -16.22 47.92
N LYS A 518 31.18 -17.36 48.57
CA LYS A 518 32.07 -18.53 48.52
C LYS A 518 31.89 -19.30 47.22
N ARG A 519 32.98 -19.47 46.49
CA ARG A 519 33.11 -20.32 45.30
C ARG A 519 33.27 -21.78 45.70
N ASP A 520 32.20 -22.44 46.15
CA ASP A 520 32.23 -23.89 46.40
C ASP A 520 31.56 -24.64 45.25
N TRP A 521 32.32 -24.87 44.18
CA TRP A 521 31.85 -25.60 43.00
C TRP A 521 31.97 -27.13 43.15
N ASN A 522 32.33 -27.64 44.32
CA ASN A 522 32.50 -29.07 44.58
C ASN A 522 31.17 -29.76 44.92
N VAL A 523 30.14 -29.48 44.12
CA VAL A 523 28.83 -30.14 44.24
C VAL A 523 28.95 -31.54 43.62
N LYS A 524 28.68 -32.57 44.42
CA LYS A 524 28.82 -33.99 44.07
C LYS A 524 27.76 -34.48 43.09
#